data_AF-A0A7K4DR90-F1
#
_entry.id   AF-A0A7K4DR90-F1
#
_cell.length_a   1.000
_cell.length_b   1.000
_cell.length_c   1.000
_cell.angle_alpha   90.00
_cell.angle_beta   90.00
_cell.angle_gamma   90.00
#
_symmetry.space_group_name_H-M   'P 1'
#
loop_
_entity.id
_entity.type
_entity.pdbx_description
1 polymer ?
#
loop_
_entity_poly.entity_id
_entity_poly.type
_entity_poly.pdbx_seq_one_letter_code
_entity_poly.pdbx_strand_id
1 'polypeptide(L)' 'MDITQKRIPIILIIILIAILIFQYMTNLENASKLIDSETCELYIKDKQINIKKYLNEFDPKCLEIKNLNSP' A
#
# COMPACT_ATOMS: atom_id res chain seq x y z
N MET A 1 -38.50 -26.69 0.34
CA MET A 1 -37.18 -26.11 0.68
C MET A 1 -37.02 -24.85 -0.14
N ASP A 2 -37.27 -23.71 0.49
CA ASP A 2 -37.44 -22.43 -0.19
C ASP A 2 -36.19 -21.98 -0.93
N ILE A 3 -36.42 -21.51 -2.16
CA ILE A 3 -35.41 -21.01 -3.10
C ILE A 3 -34.52 -19.93 -2.46
N THR A 4 -35.05 -19.21 -1.48
CA THR A 4 -34.38 -18.19 -0.68
C THR A 4 -33.22 -18.76 0.15
N GLN A 5 -33.39 -19.92 0.80
CA GLN A 5 -32.37 -20.56 1.63
C GLN A 5 -31.16 -21.05 0.81
N LYS A 6 -31.38 -21.40 -0.46
CA LYS A 6 -30.33 -21.90 -1.37
C LYS A 6 -29.49 -20.78 -2.01
N ARG A 7 -30.00 -19.54 -2.06
CA ARG A 7 -29.36 -18.39 -2.74
C ARG A 7 -28.63 -17.44 -1.78
N ILE A 8 -29.08 -17.32 -0.53
CA ILE A 8 -28.41 -16.54 0.53
C ILE A 8 -26.91 -16.84 0.66
N PRO A 9 -26.44 -18.10 0.73
CA PRO A 9 -25.00 -18.38 0.90
C PRO A 9 -24.15 -17.89 -0.28
N ILE A 10 -24.69 -17.92 -1.50
CA ILE A 10 -23.99 -17.46 -2.70
C ILE A 10 -23.82 -15.93 -2.65
N ILE A 11 -24.88 -15.21 -2.27
CA ILE A 11 -24.84 -13.74 -2.15
C ILE A 11 -23.80 -13.33 -1.08
N LEU A 12 -23.78 -14.03 0.05
CA LEU A 12 -22.79 -13.81 1.10
C LEU A 12 -21.35 -14.00 0.61
N ILE A 13 -21.07 -15.05 -0.16
CA ILE A 13 -19.74 -15.30 -0.73
C ILE A 13 -19.31 -14.15 -1.66
N ILE A 14 -20.21 -13.67 -2.52
CA ILE A 14 -19.91 -12.55 -3.42
C ILE A 14 -19.57 -11.29 -2.63
N ILE A 15 -20.34 -10.98 -1.58
CA ILE A 15 -20.08 -9.83 -0.70
C ILE A 15 -18.72 -9.98 -0.02
N LEU A 16 -18.39 -11.16 0.50
CA LEU A 16 -17.11 -11.42 1.16
C LEU A 16 -15.92 -11.25 0.19
N ILE A 17 -16.04 -11.73 -1.05
CA ILE A 17 -15.02 -11.54 -2.08
C ILE A 17 -14.82 -10.04 -2.37
N ALA A 18 -15.90 -9.27 -2.51
CA ALA A 18 -15.82 -7.83 -2.75
C ALA A 18 -15.10 -7.10 -1.59
N ILE A 19 -15.42 -7.46 -0.35
CA ILE A 19 -14.76 -6.91 0.85
C ILE A 19 -13.27 -7.27 0.86
N LEU A 20 -12.90 -8.51 0.54
CA LEU A 20 -11.50 -8.93 0.50
C LEU A 20 -10.69 -8.16 -0.55
N ILE A 21 -11.23 -7.96 -1.75
CA ILE A 21 -10.58 -7.17 -2.80
C ILE A 21 -10.40 -5.71 -2.33
N PHE A 22 -11.43 -5.11 -1.73
CA PHE A 22 -11.36 -3.74 -1.21
C PHE A 22 -10.32 -3.61 -0.08
N GLN A 23 -10.28 -4.56 0.85
CA GLN A 23 -9.28 -4.61 1.90
C GLN A 23 -7.87 -4.77 1.33
N TYR A 24 -7.68 -5.58 0.28
CA TYR A 24 -6.38 -5.75 -0.35
C TYR A 24 -5.88 -4.46 -1.00
N MET A 25 -6.74 -3.76 -1.75
CA MET A 25 -6.39 -2.48 -2.39
C MET A 25 -6.03 -1.40 -1.36
N THR A 26 -6.86 -1.24 -0.31
CA THR A 26 -6.61 -0.25 0.74
C THR A 26 -5.37 -0.55 1.57
N ASN A 27 -5.04 -1.83 1.82
CA ASN A 27 -3.79 -2.21 2.48
C ASN A 27 -2.55 -2.02 1.58
N LEU A 28 -2.70 -2.12 0.26
CA LEU A 28 -1.62 -1.83 -0.69
C LEU A 28 -1.27 -0.34 -0.69
N GLU A 29 -2.27 0.54 -0.63
CA GLU A 29 -2.07 2.00 -0.55
C GLU A 29 -1.53 2.46 0.81
N ASN A 30 -1.88 1.75 1.89
CA ASN A 30 -1.35 2.00 3.23
C ASN A 30 0.11 1.60 3.41
N ALA A 31 0.77 1.09 2.36
CA ALA A 31 2.20 0.89 2.36
C ALA A 31 2.87 2.27 2.36
N SER A 32 3.04 2.82 3.56
CA SER A 32 3.50 4.18 3.81
C SER A 32 4.75 4.44 2.99
N LYS A 33 4.65 5.38 2.05
CA LYS A 33 5.79 5.85 1.26
C LYS A 33 6.70 6.61 2.22
N LEU A 34 7.88 6.06 2.45
CA LEU A 34 8.91 6.58 3.34
C LEU A 34 10.04 7.19 2.50
N ILE A 35 10.78 8.12 3.07
CA ILE A 35 11.93 8.77 2.42
C ILE A 35 13.20 8.19 3.02
N ASP A 36 14.15 7.78 2.18
CA ASP A 36 15.51 7.45 2.62
C ASP A 36 16.31 8.74 2.80
N SER A 37 16.80 9.00 4.00
CA SER A 37 17.48 10.27 4.33
C SER A 37 18.85 10.42 3.67
N GLU A 38 19.48 9.32 3.20
CA GLU A 38 20.82 9.36 2.62
C GLU A 38 20.77 9.66 1.11
N THR A 39 19.83 9.02 0.41
CA THR A 39 19.66 9.14 -1.04
C THR A 39 18.52 10.07 -1.43
N CYS A 40 17.67 10.49 -0.48
CA CYS A 40 16.41 11.21 -0.72
C CYS A 40 15.40 10.42 -1.58
N GLU A 41 15.59 9.10 -1.70
CA GLU A 41 14.74 8.24 -2.51
C GLU A 41 13.52 7.75 -1.73
N LEU A 42 12.37 7.74 -2.39
CA LEU A 42 11.12 7.25 -1.85
C LEU A 42 11.08 5.74 -1.94
N TYR A 43 10.77 5.09 -0.83
CA TYR A 43 10.60 3.65 -0.75
C TYR A 43 9.32 3.29 -0.03
N ILE A 44 8.80 2.11 -0.36
CA ILE A 44 7.71 1.49 0.37
C ILE A 44 8.31 0.40 1.24
N LYS A 45 7.89 0.36 2.51
CA LYS A 45 8.30 -0.70 3.43
C LYS A 45 7.17 -1.68 3.60
N ASP A 46 7.39 -2.91 3.14
CA ASP A 46 6.43 -3.98 3.42
C ASP A 46 6.47 -4.31 4.92
N LYS A 47 5.33 -4.16 5.59
CA LYS A 47 5.20 -4.33 7.04
C LYS A 47 5.38 -5.79 7.48
N GLN A 48 5.19 -6.76 6.58
CA GLN A 48 5.28 -8.20 6.89
C GLN A 48 6.69 -8.75 6.69
N ILE A 49 7.39 -8.31 5.63
CA ILE A 49 8.70 -8.85 5.25
C ILE A 49 9.87 -7.86 5.48
N ASN A 50 9.59 -6.64 5.98
CA ASN A 50 10.60 -5.62 6.30
C ASN A 50 11.52 -5.25 5.10
N ILE A 51 11.05 -5.50 3.87
CA ILE A 51 11.79 -5.20 2.65
C ILE A 51 11.48 -3.76 2.23
N LYS A 52 12.54 -3.00 1.92
CA LYS A 52 12.42 -1.70 1.25
C LYS A 52 12.28 -1.95 -0.27
N LYS A 53 11.20 -1.46 -0.85
CA LYS A 53 11.03 -1.37 -2.29
C LYS A 53 11.17 0.09 -2.70
N TYR A 54 12.31 0.44 -3.28
CA TYR A 54 12.55 1.78 -3.81
C TYR A 54 11.67 2.02 -5.03
N LEU A 55 11.14 3.24 -5.13
CA LEU A 55 10.22 3.64 -6.20
C LEU A 55 10.94 4.35 -7.35
N ASN A 56 12.27 4.53 -7.26
CA ASN A 56 13.05 5.38 -8.19
C ASN A 56 12.48 6.81 -8.31
N GLU A 57 11.76 7.26 -7.28
CA GLU A 57 11.22 8.61 -7.17
C GLU A 57 11.93 9.29 -5.99
N PHE A 58 12.31 10.56 -6.14
CA PHE A 58 13.04 11.29 -5.11
C PHE A 58 12.18 12.39 -4.49
N ASP A 59 12.31 12.61 -3.19
CA ASP A 59 11.63 13.72 -2.52
C ASP A 59 12.35 15.05 -2.83
N PRO A 60 11.66 16.03 -3.45
CA PRO A 60 12.29 17.27 -3.88
C PRO A 60 12.77 18.12 -2.69
N LYS A 61 12.05 18.10 -1.56
CA LYS A 61 12.43 18.87 -0.37
C LYS A 61 13.71 18.31 0.26
N CYS A 62 13.83 16.98 0.33
CA CYS A 62 15.05 16.33 0.80
C CYS A 62 16.24 16.66 -0.11
N LEU A 63 16.06 16.59 -1.43
CA LEU A 63 17.09 16.96 -2.40
C LEU A 63 17.54 18.42 -2.27
N GLU A 64 16.59 19.35 -2.10
CA GLU A 64 16.88 20.76 -1.87
C GLU A 64 17.71 20.96 -0.59
N ILE A 65 17.30 20.34 0.53
CA ILE A 65 18.04 20.42 1.80
C ILE A 65 19.45 19.83 1.66
N LYS A 66 19.60 18.71 0.95
CA LYS A 66 20.91 18.08 0.71
C LYS A 66 21.82 18.99 -0.12
N ASN A 67 21.29 19.64 -1.14
CA ASN A 67 22.04 20.58 -1.98
C ASN A 67 22.41 21.86 -1.22
N LEU A 68 21.56 22.33 -0.32
CA LEU A 68 21.82 23.51 0.52
C LEU A 68 22.88 23.26 1.60
N ASN A 69 23.01 22.01 2.05
CA ASN A 69 24.00 21.60 3.05
C ASN A 69 25.31 21.08 2.42
N SER A 70 25.43 21.05 1.09
CA SER A 70 26.67 20.72 0.42
C SER A 70 27.59 21.96 0.41
N PRO A 71 28.84 21.86 0.88
CA PRO A 71 29.79 22.98 0.90
C PRO A 71 30.19 23.48 -0.49
#